data_AF-A0A4R3N2T6-F1
#
_entry.id   AF-A0A4R3N2T6-F1
#
_cell.length_a   1.000
_cell.length_b   1.000
_cell.length_c   1.000
_cell.angle_alpha   90.00
_cell.angle_beta   90.00
_cell.angle_gamma   90.00
#
_symmetry.space_group_name_H-M   'P 1'
#
loop_
_entity.id
_entity.type
_entity.pdbx_description
1 polymer ?
#
loop_
_entity_poly.entity_id
_entity_poly.type
_entity_poly.pdbx_seq_one_letter_code
_entity_poly.pdbx_strand_id
1 'polypeptide(L)'
;MSNPMGGARQGILSLAIKDKAGLYNAYMPFIRHGGIFVPTTRRYFIGDEVFLLLTLPDSSERLPVAGRVVWVTPAGAQGNRVAGIGVQFADTAEGEAVRSKIETTLAGTLNADQPTQTM
;
A
#
# COMPACT_ATOMS: atom_id res chain seq x y z
N MET A 1 3.28 33.13 3.94
CA MET A 1 2.02 32.76 3.26
C MET A 1 1.64 31.38 3.76
N SER A 2 0.66 31.33 4.65
CA SER A 2 0.15 30.12 5.31
C SER A 2 -0.54 29.24 4.27
N ASN A 3 0.02 28.06 4.02
CA ASN A 3 -0.60 27.06 3.15
C ASN A 3 -1.90 26.58 3.84
N PRO A 4 -3.09 26.81 3.27
CA PRO A 4 -4.31 26.31 3.88
C PRO A 4 -4.22 24.79 3.82
N MET A 5 -4.32 24.14 4.99
CA MET A 5 -4.58 22.71 5.13
C MET A 5 -5.87 22.39 4.37
N GLY A 6 -5.74 22.12 3.08
CA GLY A 6 -6.76 21.47 2.27
C GLY A 6 -6.82 20.03 2.70
N GLY A 7 -7.39 19.79 3.89
CA GLY A 7 -7.64 18.47 4.44
C GLY A 7 -8.48 17.68 3.45
N ALA A 8 -7.83 16.89 2.60
CA ALA A 8 -8.43 15.67 2.10
C ALA A 8 -8.94 14.96 3.35
N ARG A 9 -10.26 14.82 3.48
CA ARG A 9 -10.91 14.14 4.61
C ARG A 9 -10.10 12.89 4.91
N GLN A 10 -9.36 12.91 6.02
CA GLN A 10 -8.50 11.82 6.49
C GLN A 10 -9.41 10.68 6.96
N GLY A 11 -10.08 10.05 6.00
CA GLY A 11 -10.84 8.83 6.22
C GLY A 11 -9.90 7.64 6.08
N ILE A 12 -10.19 6.61 6.86
CA ILE A 12 -9.54 5.30 6.78
C ILE A 12 -9.61 4.80 5.33
N LEU A 13 -8.47 4.42 4.77
CA LEU A 13 -8.40 3.69 3.51
C LEU A 13 -8.67 2.22 3.79
N SER A 14 -9.38 1.54 2.89
CA SER A 14 -9.61 0.10 2.99
C SER A 14 -9.09 -0.56 1.73
N LEU A 15 -8.27 -1.60 1.89
CA LEU A 15 -7.76 -2.43 0.80
C LEU A 15 -8.05 -3.89 1.13
N ALA A 16 -8.89 -4.53 0.34
CA ALA A 16 -9.12 -5.96 0.41
C ALA A 16 -8.52 -6.63 -0.82
N ILE A 17 -7.57 -7.54 -0.61
CA ILE A 17 -6.86 -8.23 -1.68
C ILE A 17 -7.42 -9.64 -1.80
N LYS A 18 -7.85 -10.00 -3.01
CA LYS A 18 -8.61 -11.22 -3.27
C LYS A 18 -7.75 -12.48 -3.29
N ASP A 19 -6.56 -12.41 -3.88
CA ASP A 19 -5.70 -13.56 -4.13
C ASP A 19 -4.21 -13.22 -4.00
N LYS A 20 -3.36 -14.24 -3.99
CA LYS A 20 -1.90 -14.08 -3.86
C LYS A 20 -1.28 -13.29 -5.00
N ALA A 21 -1.82 -13.37 -6.22
CA ALA A 21 -1.29 -12.64 -7.37
C ALA A 21 -1.54 -11.12 -7.21
N GLY A 22 -2.73 -10.73 -6.76
CA GLY A 22 -3.05 -9.36 -6.40
C GLY A 22 -2.18 -8.85 -5.24
N LEU A 23 -1.92 -9.70 -4.24
CA LEU A 23 -1.04 -9.34 -3.13
C LEU A 23 0.40 -9.12 -3.58
N TYR A 24 0.92 -10.02 -4.41
CA TYR A 24 2.26 -9.89 -4.99
C TYR A 24 2.40 -8.60 -5.80
N ASN A 25 1.43 -8.30 -6.66
CA ASN A 25 1.41 -7.10 -7.48
C ASN A 25 1.34 -5.80 -6.68
N ALA A 26 0.61 -5.80 -5.57
CA ALA A 26 0.46 -4.64 -4.70
C ALA A 26 1.63 -4.47 -3.71
N TYR A 27 2.29 -5.55 -3.30
CA TYR A 27 3.34 -5.49 -2.29
C TYR A 27 4.62 -4.85 -2.84
N MET A 28 5.24 -3.99 -2.04
CA MET A 28 6.44 -3.22 -2.38
C MET A 28 7.59 -3.63 -1.43
N PRO A 29 8.25 -4.79 -1.64
CA PRO A 29 9.25 -5.32 -0.72
C PRO A 29 10.53 -4.48 -0.61
N PHE A 30 10.83 -3.69 -1.65
CA PHE A 30 12.03 -2.86 -1.73
C PHE A 30 11.97 -1.57 -0.89
N ILE A 31 10.79 -1.23 -0.36
CA ILE A 31 10.64 -0.12 0.57
C ILE A 31 11.14 -0.55 1.96
N ARG A 32 11.85 0.33 2.66
CA ARG A 32 12.28 0.08 4.05
C ARG A 32 11.03 -0.18 4.92
N HIS A 33 11.03 -1.27 5.69
CA HIS A 33 9.87 -1.79 6.45
C HIS A 33 8.72 -2.34 5.59
N GLY A 34 8.90 -2.44 4.27
CA GLY A 34 7.88 -2.84 3.31
C GLY A 34 6.89 -1.73 3.00
N GLY A 35 6.11 -1.95 1.94
CA GLY A 35 5.00 -1.09 1.59
C GLY A 35 3.96 -1.80 0.75
N ILE A 36 2.85 -1.13 0.50
CA ILE A 36 1.78 -1.66 -0.33
C ILE A 36 1.18 -0.56 -1.21
N PHE A 37 0.88 -0.92 -2.46
CA PHE A 37 0.16 -0.07 -3.37
C PHE A 37 -1.34 -0.14 -3.08
N VAL A 38 -1.97 1.02 -2.92
CA VAL A 38 -3.39 1.19 -2.64
C VAL A 38 -4.02 1.94 -3.83
N PRO A 39 -4.82 1.28 -4.67
CA PRO A 39 -5.58 1.93 -5.72
C PRO A 39 -6.54 2.98 -5.15
N THR A 40 -6.44 4.22 -5.62
CA THR A 40 -7.29 5.31 -5.17
C THR A 40 -7.25 6.48 -6.15
N THR A 41 -8.39 7.15 -6.31
CA THR A 41 -8.48 8.42 -7.07
C THR A 41 -8.43 9.64 -6.15
N ARG A 42 -8.36 9.43 -4.82
CA ARG A 42 -8.17 10.51 -3.85
C ARG A 42 -6.78 11.11 -4.03
N ARG A 43 -6.68 12.42 -3.85
CA ARG A 43 -5.41 13.13 -3.90
C ARG A 43 -4.67 12.97 -2.57
N TYR A 44 -3.43 12.52 -2.66
CA TYR A 44 -2.46 12.43 -1.58
C TYR A 44 -1.15 13.04 -2.05
N PHE A 45 -0.35 13.51 -1.10
CA PHE A 45 1.00 13.99 -1.32
C PHE A 45 2.00 13.01 -0.71
N ILE A 46 3.21 12.98 -1.28
CA ILE A 46 4.33 12.27 -0.67
C ILE A 46 4.56 12.87 0.73
N GLY A 47 4.71 12.00 1.72
CA GLY A 47 4.85 12.37 3.11
C GLY A 47 3.55 12.33 3.91
N ASP A 48 2.38 12.27 3.27
CA ASP A 48 1.10 12.18 3.96
C ASP A 48 1.06 10.93 4.85
N GLU A 49 0.61 11.11 6.08
CA GLU A 49 0.31 10.01 6.99
C GLU A 49 -1.08 9.46 6.71
N VAL A 50 -1.19 8.14 6.65
CA VAL A 50 -2.42 7.43 6.31
C VAL A 50 -2.67 6.28 7.26
N PHE A 51 -3.96 6.01 7.48
CA PHE A 51 -4.42 4.82 8.18
C PHE A 51 -5.17 3.91 7.19
N LEU A 52 -4.69 2.68 7.05
CA LEU A 52 -5.20 1.67 6.13
C LEU A 52 -5.75 0.48 6.92
N LEU A 53 -6.90 -0.04 6.50
CA LEU A 53 -7.38 -1.37 6.87
C LEU A 53 -7.08 -2.32 5.72
N LEU A 54 -6.14 -3.23 5.91
CA LEU A 54 -5.73 -4.23 4.94
C LEU A 54 -6.36 -5.59 5.26
N THR A 55 -7.01 -6.19 4.28
CA THR A 55 -7.45 -7.59 4.33
C THR A 55 -6.65 -8.39 3.31
N LEU A 56 -5.94 -9.42 3.79
CA LEU A 56 -5.13 -10.31 2.98
C LEU A 56 -5.98 -11.40 2.32
N PRO A 57 -5.47 -12.06 1.26
CA PRO A 57 -6.13 -13.19 0.63
C PRO A 57 -6.53 -14.26 1.64
N ASP A 58 -7.70 -14.88 1.41
CA ASP A 58 -8.25 -15.97 2.21
C ASP A 58 -8.43 -15.66 3.72
N SER A 59 -8.33 -14.39 4.12
CA SER A 59 -8.55 -13.92 5.48
C SER A 59 -9.75 -12.99 5.56
N SER A 60 -10.51 -13.07 6.66
CA SER A 60 -11.54 -12.10 7.02
C SER A 60 -11.03 -11.03 8.01
N GLU A 61 -9.78 -11.16 8.46
CA GLU A 61 -9.13 -10.22 9.38
C GLU A 61 -8.88 -8.88 8.67
N ARG A 62 -9.15 -7.78 9.38
CA ARG A 62 -8.79 -6.42 8.95
C ARG A 62 -7.60 -5.97 9.77
N LEU A 63 -6.44 -5.89 9.13
CA LEU A 63 -5.19 -5.45 9.73
C LEU A 63 -5.14 -3.91 9.69
N PRO A 64 -5.11 -3.23 10.84
CA PRO A 64 -4.83 -1.79 10.87
C PRO A 64 -3.36 -1.53 10.54
N VAL A 65 -3.12 -0.58 9.66
CA VAL A 65 -1.79 -0.20 9.18
C VAL A 65 -1.66 1.31 9.25
N ALA A 66 -0.81 1.80 10.15
CA ALA A 66 -0.31 3.16 10.07
C ALA A 66 0.84 3.19 9.04
N GLY A 67 0.83 4.21 8.18
CA GLY A 67 1.85 4.31 7.15
C GLY A 67 2.00 5.72 6.60
N ARG A 68 2.96 5.86 5.69
CA ARG A 68 3.28 7.12 5.02
C ARG A 68 3.26 6.93 3.51
N VAL A 69 2.69 7.88 2.79
CA VAL A 69 2.73 7.90 1.33
C VAL A 69 4.15 8.18 0.85
N VAL A 70 4.72 7.25 0.09
CA VAL A 70 6.08 7.36 -0.49
C VAL A 70 6.08 7.26 -2.01
N TRP A 71 4.95 6.94 -2.62
CA TRP A 71 4.75 6.90 -4.06
C TRP A 71 3.35 7.39 -4.41
N VAL A 72 3.21 8.11 -5.53
CA VAL A 72 1.91 8.55 -6.06
C VAL A 72 1.86 8.25 -7.56
N THR A 73 0.89 7.45 -7.98
CA THR A 73 0.55 7.25 -9.39
C THR A 73 -0.66 8.12 -9.73
N PRO A 74 -0.51 9.19 -10.53
CA PRO A 74 -1.62 10.08 -10.87
C PRO A 74 -2.63 9.40 -11.80
N ALA A 75 -3.88 9.90 -11.80
CA ALA A 75 -4.86 9.50 -12.80
C ALA A 75 -4.40 9.88 -14.22
N GLY A 76 -4.53 8.96 -15.16
CA GLY A 76 -4.05 9.15 -16.53
C GLY A 76 -2.54 8.96 -16.70
N ALA A 77 -1.86 8.32 -15.74
CA ALA A 77 -0.47 7.93 -15.88
C ALA A 77 -0.23 7.10 -17.16
N GLN A 78 0.90 7.35 -17.81
CA GLN A 78 1.29 6.67 -19.05
C GLN A 78 1.33 5.15 -18.85
N GLY A 79 0.97 4.40 -19.91
CA GLY A 79 0.96 2.94 -19.86
C GLY A 79 -0.27 2.34 -19.18
N ASN A 80 -1.36 3.11 -19.04
CA ASN A 80 -2.62 2.66 -18.42
C ASN A 80 -2.44 2.16 -16.97
N ARG A 81 -1.48 2.76 -16.24
CA ARG A 81 -1.22 2.43 -14.84
C ARG A 81 -2.39 2.85 -13.97
N VAL A 82 -2.77 1.99 -13.04
CA VAL A 82 -3.86 2.25 -12.08
C VAL A 82 -3.48 3.42 -11.18
N ALA A 83 -4.38 4.41 -11.05
CA ALA A 83 -4.18 5.53 -10.12
C ALA A 83 -4.16 5.03 -8.67
N GLY A 84 -3.24 5.56 -7.87
CA GLY A 84 -3.13 5.14 -6.47
C GLY A 84 -1.89 5.67 -5.79
N ILE A 85 -1.60 5.11 -4.62
CA ILE A 85 -0.48 5.51 -3.76
C ILE A 85 0.30 4.29 -3.29
N GLY A 86 1.61 4.41 -3.15
CA GLY A 86 2.42 3.45 -2.39
C GLY A 86 2.55 3.93 -0.95
N VAL A 87 2.16 3.07 -0.02
CA VAL A 87 2.18 3.34 1.42
C VAL A 87 3.28 2.51 2.05
N GLN A 88 4.30 3.18 2.60
CA GLN A 88 5.31 2.57 3.46
C GLN A 88 4.70 2.23 4.82
N PHE A 89 4.96 1.03 5.34
CA PHE A 89 4.55 0.66 6.69
C PHE A 89 5.38 1.40 7.74
N ALA A 90 4.75 1.81 8.85
CA ALA A 90 5.45 2.45 9.95
C ALA A 90 6.49 1.51 10.59
N ASP A 91 7.57 2.08 11.13
CA ASP A 91 8.59 1.37 11.90
C ASP A 91 8.06 1.07 13.32
N THR A 92 7.07 0.18 13.40
CA THR A 92 6.44 -0.28 14.64
C THR A 92 6.25 -1.80 14.63
N ALA A 93 5.93 -2.39 15.78
CA ALA A 93 5.66 -3.81 15.89
C ALA A 93 4.46 -4.24 15.01
N GLU A 94 3.44 -3.39 14.89
CA GLU A 94 2.27 -3.63 14.03
C GLU A 94 2.65 -3.60 12.54
N GLY A 95 3.50 -2.64 12.13
CA GLY A 95 4.02 -2.57 10.77
C GLY A 95 4.83 -3.80 10.39
N GLU A 96 5.74 -4.23 11.27
CA GLU A 96 6.54 -5.44 11.05
C GLU A 96 5.69 -6.71 11.05
N ALA A 97 4.65 -6.79 11.88
CA ALA A 97 3.70 -7.90 11.87
C ALA A 97 2.91 -7.98 10.56
N VAL A 98 2.46 -6.84 10.02
CA VAL A 98 1.78 -6.78 8.71
C VAL A 98 2.71 -7.23 7.59
N ARG A 99 3.94 -6.70 7.58
CA ARG A 99 4.98 -7.11 6.64
C ARG A 99 5.22 -8.62 6.71
N SER A 100 5.44 -9.17 7.90
CA SER A 100 5.68 -10.60 8.13
C SER A 100 4.51 -11.46 7.65
N LYS A 101 3.25 -11.05 7.90
CA LYS A 101 2.05 -11.74 7.38
C LYS A 101 2.00 -11.74 5.85
N ILE A 102 2.36 -10.62 5.21
CA ILE A 102 2.42 -10.53 3.74
C ILE A 102 3.50 -11.45 3.19
N GLU A 103 4.73 -11.35 3.70
CA GLU A 103 5.86 -12.17 3.26
C GLU A 103 5.59 -13.67 3.46
N THR A 104 4.95 -14.05 4.58
CA THR A 104 4.52 -15.43 4.82
C THR A 104 3.44 -15.89 3.84
N THR A 105 2.45 -15.03 3.55
CA THR A 105 1.39 -15.32 2.57
C THR A 105 1.97 -15.52 1.17
N LEU A 106 2.99 -14.74 0.81
CA LEU A 106 3.70 -14.77 -0.47
C LEU A 106 4.88 -15.75 -0.50
N ALA A 107 5.14 -16.49 0.59
CA ALA A 107 6.22 -17.47 0.62
C ALA A 107 6.03 -18.50 -0.49
N GLY A 108 7.11 -18.78 -1.22
CA GLY A 108 7.09 -19.61 -2.44
C GLY A 108 6.79 -18.85 -3.74
N THR A 109 6.27 -17.61 -3.68
CA THR A 109 5.97 -16.75 -4.84
C THR A 109 6.95 -15.59 -5.00
N LEU A 110 7.62 -15.15 -3.93
CA LEU A 110 8.59 -14.04 -3.93
C LEU A 110 9.86 -14.27 -4.79
N ASN A 111 10.06 -15.49 -5.31
CA ASN A 111 11.13 -15.82 -6.26
C ASN A 111 10.70 -15.70 -7.73
N ALA A 112 9.46 -15.28 -8.01
CA ALA A 112 9.02 -15.02 -9.37
C ALA A 112 9.59 -13.68 -9.82
N ASP A 113 10.31 -13.67 -10.94
CA ASP A 113 10.93 -12.50 -11.59
C ASP A 113 9.88 -11.57 -12.27
N GLN A 114 8.65 -11.52 -11.73
CA GLN A 114 7.55 -10.75 -12.34
C GLN A 114 7.56 -9.29 -11.88
N PRO A 115 7.39 -8.33 -12.81
CA PRO A 115 7.28 -6.92 -12.44
C PRO A 115 6.02 -6.67 -11.58
N THR A 116 6.19 -5.96 -10.47
CA THR A 116 5.09 -5.52 -9.59
C THR A 116 4.43 -4.25 -10.13
N GLN A 117 3.34 -3.76 -9.53
CA GLN A 117 2.67 -2.52 -9.95
C GLN A 117 3.52 -1.26 -9.81
N THR A 118 4.66 -1.37 -9.13
CA THR A 118 5.51 -0.24 -8.73
C THR A 118 6.92 -0.33 -9.28
N MET A 119 7.19 -1.30 -10.16
CA MET A 119 8.44 -1.45 -10.91
C MET A 119 8.25 -1.14 -12.40
#